data_AF-A0A6C2YRY9-F1
#
_entry.id   AF-A0A6C2YRY9-F1
#
_cell.length_a   1.000
_cell.length_b   1.000
_cell.length_c   1.000
_cell.angle_alpha   90.00
_cell.angle_beta   90.00
_cell.angle_gamma   90.00
#
_symmetry.space_group_name_H-M   'P 1'
#
loop_
_entity.id
_entity.type
_entity.pdbx_description
1 polymer ?
#
loop_
_entity_poly.entity_id
_entity_poly.type
_entity_poly.pdbx_seq_one_letter_code
_entity_poly.pdbx_strand_id
1 'polypeptide(L)'
;MAVLLTFLLLLILLYAALWGGSLILQGYFYNVPATGLIWRAAAGAAVMAVFLTIWYALDRRSPGKYDTFLNFTAYDIVELDTFDAIRVTPAGVEKVVTYTRPTRARRGSEYRTSDYKDAKGLSFNRSDTDSMVLAIRVKLPNVEEPIRLQAVDVEKKDATGKVRYVFNTPQEYREVGGNRTMMDQTVGKLIVPKGGTLFVNLLLNLLQYLLWMAVLWPILRYEFWHAFCGAIILGLATMLIGVPVLLGSNRVETTKPTPPPAQEKTETTPAAVRLIPTMGERA
;
A
#
# COMPACT_ATOMS: atom_id res chain seq x y z
N MET A 1 11.95 20.05 11.86
CA MET A 1 11.55 20.00 13.28
C MET A 1 11.23 18.58 13.74
N ALA A 2 10.17 17.91 13.25
CA ALA A 2 9.75 16.61 13.79
C ALA A 2 10.85 15.52 13.83
N VAL A 3 11.63 15.33 12.75
CA VAL A 3 12.68 14.28 12.68
C VAL A 3 13.77 14.46 13.75
N LEU A 4 14.22 15.69 14.00
CA LEU A 4 15.23 15.98 15.01
C LEU A 4 14.71 15.72 16.43
N LEU A 5 13.46 16.13 16.70
CA LEU A 5 12.81 15.86 17.99
C LEU A 5 12.67 14.35 18.23
N THR A 6 12.21 13.62 17.22
CA THR A 6 12.12 12.14 17.26
C THR A 6 13.48 11.52 17.55
N PHE A 7 14.55 11.99 16.89
CA PHE A 7 15.92 11.52 17.17
C PHE A 7 16.33 11.75 18.62
N LEU A 8 16.15 12.96 19.15
CA LEU A 8 16.54 13.29 20.53
C LEU A 8 15.74 12.47 21.56
N LEU A 9 14.44 12.28 21.34
CA LEU A 9 13.60 11.44 22.21
C LEU A 9 14.04 9.98 22.19
N LEU A 10 14.29 9.43 20.99
CA LEU A 10 14.80 8.06 20.85
C LEU A 10 16.16 7.91 21.52
N LEU A 11 17.07 8.88 21.35
CA LEU A 11 18.39 8.87 21.96
C LEU A 11 18.31 8.79 23.49
N ILE A 12 17.50 9.64 24.11
CA ILE A 12 17.33 9.68 25.57
C ILE A 12 16.72 8.37 26.08
N LEU A 13 15.66 7.89 25.42
CA LEU A 13 14.94 6.68 25.82
C LEU A 13 15.83 5.43 25.67
N LEU A 14 16.53 5.29 24.54
CA LEU A 14 17.43 4.17 24.28
C LEU A 14 18.65 4.22 25.20
N TYR A 15 19.18 5.41 25.52
CA TYR A 15 20.27 5.55 26.47
C TYR A 15 19.86 5.09 27.87
N ALA A 16 18.71 5.55 28.37
CA ALA A 16 18.18 5.12 29.65
C ALA A 16 17.96 3.60 29.70
N ALA A 17 17.38 3.02 28.65
CA ALA A 17 17.13 1.58 28.53
C ALA A 17 18.42 0.76 28.48
N LEU A 18 19.39 1.16 27.63
CA LEU A 18 20.66 0.47 27.48
C LEU A 18 21.51 0.58 28.75
N TRP A 19 21.64 1.77 29.33
CA TRP A 19 22.43 1.97 30.53
C TRP A 19 21.80 1.30 31.74
N GLY A 20 20.54 1.59 32.03
CA GLY A 20 19.82 1.02 33.18
C GLY A 20 19.62 -0.49 33.06
N GLY A 21 19.21 -0.97 31.89
CA GLY A 21 19.05 -2.40 31.63
C GLY A 21 20.37 -3.16 31.75
N SER A 22 21.47 -2.58 31.27
CA SER A 22 22.79 -3.21 31.42
C SER A 22 23.26 -3.24 32.86
N LEU A 23 23.00 -2.21 33.67
CA LEU A 23 23.31 -2.23 35.10
C LEU A 23 22.57 -3.35 35.83
N ILE A 24 21.28 -3.52 35.56
CA ILE A 24 20.45 -4.57 36.17
C ILE A 24 20.94 -5.95 35.73
N LEU A 25 21.11 -6.17 34.43
CA LEU A 25 21.54 -7.47 33.90
C LEU A 25 22.96 -7.82 34.37
N GLN A 26 23.88 -6.84 34.37
CA GLN A 26 25.23 -7.07 34.87
C GLN A 26 25.23 -7.35 36.36
N GLY A 27 24.43 -6.66 37.18
CA GLY A 27 24.35 -6.96 38.61
C GLY A 27 23.69 -8.30 38.93
N TYR A 28 22.80 -8.79 38.07
CA TYR A 28 22.14 -10.09 38.27
C TYR A 28 23.02 -11.27 37.84
N PHE A 29 23.67 -11.17 36.69
CA PHE A 29 24.45 -12.27 36.11
C PHE A 29 25.95 -12.20 36.45
N TYR A 30 26.47 -11.05 36.88
CA TYR A 30 27.90 -10.81 37.03
C TYR A 30 28.24 -10.03 38.33
N ASN A 31 29.47 -10.23 38.81
CA ASN A 31 29.93 -9.60 40.05
C ASN A 31 30.54 -8.20 39.83
N VAL A 32 30.90 -7.84 38.59
CA VAL A 32 31.57 -6.57 38.28
C VAL A 32 30.98 -5.96 37.00
N PRO A 33 30.52 -4.70 37.03
CA PRO A 33 30.05 -4.00 35.84
C PRO A 33 31.15 -3.82 34.79
N ALA A 34 30.77 -3.80 33.52
CA ALA A 34 31.68 -3.52 32.43
C ALA A 34 32.27 -2.11 32.54
N THR A 35 33.59 -1.97 32.35
CA THR A 35 34.22 -0.64 32.34
C THR A 35 33.73 0.19 31.17
N GLY A 36 33.51 1.50 31.42
CA GLY A 36 33.04 2.44 30.41
C GLY A 36 31.57 2.23 29.98
N LEU A 37 30.75 1.59 30.81
CA LEU A 37 29.35 1.28 30.49
C LEU A 37 28.55 2.52 30.02
N ILE A 38 28.75 3.67 30.67
CA ILE A 38 28.08 4.94 30.34
C ILE A 38 28.32 5.32 28.87
N TRP A 39 29.58 5.39 28.43
CA TRP A 39 29.93 5.78 27.07
C TRP A 39 29.52 4.73 26.03
N ARG A 40 29.61 3.45 26.38
CA ARG A 40 29.15 2.35 25.52
C ARG A 40 27.63 2.40 25.31
N ALA A 41 26.87 2.62 26.37
CA ALA A 41 25.42 2.78 26.29
C ALA A 41 25.03 4.03 25.49
N ALA A 42 25.74 5.14 25.68
CA ALA A 42 25.53 6.37 24.89
C ALA A 42 25.79 6.16 23.40
N ALA A 43 26.92 5.51 23.05
CA ALA A 43 27.24 5.20 21.67
C ALA A 43 26.21 4.23 21.05
N GLY A 44 25.82 3.19 21.78
CA GLY A 44 24.79 2.25 21.35
C GLY A 44 23.43 2.92 21.11
N ALA A 45 23.01 3.78 22.03
CA ALA A 45 21.79 4.55 21.91
C ALA A 45 21.84 5.49 20.69
N ALA A 46 22.97 6.14 20.45
CA ALA A 46 23.15 6.99 19.28
C ALA A 46 23.02 6.21 17.96
N VAL A 47 23.68 5.06 17.84
CA VAL A 47 23.59 4.20 16.65
C VAL A 47 22.14 3.77 16.39
N MET A 48 21.46 3.26 17.41
CA MET A 48 20.07 2.81 17.28
C MET A 48 19.11 3.99 16.99
N ALA A 49 19.30 5.14 17.64
CA ALA A 49 18.48 6.32 17.41
C ALA A 49 18.64 6.86 15.98
N VAL A 50 19.86 6.90 15.44
CA VAL A 50 20.12 7.28 14.04
C VAL A 50 19.39 6.32 13.10
N PHE A 51 19.57 5.01 13.29
CA PHE A 51 18.93 4.01 12.43
C PHE A 51 17.39 4.13 12.44
N LEU A 52 16.76 4.18 13.60
CA LEU A 52 15.30 4.32 13.73
C LEU A 52 14.81 5.66 13.17
N THR A 53 15.60 6.73 13.29
CA THR A 53 15.28 8.04 12.70
C THR A 53 15.34 8.00 11.18
N ILE A 54 16.32 7.28 10.59
CA ILE A 54 16.39 7.06 9.14
C ILE A 54 15.16 6.28 8.67
N TRP A 55 14.79 5.20 9.38
CA TRP A 55 13.60 4.42 9.04
C TRP A 55 12.33 5.31 9.10
N TYR A 56 12.16 6.09 10.17
CA TYR A 56 11.06 7.05 10.29
C TYR A 56 11.04 8.06 9.14
N ALA A 57 12.20 8.60 8.75
CA ALA A 57 12.31 9.55 7.65
C ALA A 57 11.95 8.92 6.28
N LEU A 58 12.30 7.65 6.06
CA LEU A 58 11.92 6.90 4.86
C LEU A 58 10.40 6.69 4.79
N ASP A 59 9.78 6.25 5.89
CA ASP A 59 8.32 6.10 5.97
C ASP A 59 7.61 7.44 5.79
N ARG A 60 8.12 8.54 6.36
CA ARG A 60 7.53 9.86 6.15
C ARG A 60 7.48 10.29 4.69
N ARG A 61 8.46 9.90 3.86
CA ARG A 61 8.49 10.20 2.41
C ARG A 61 7.58 9.28 1.61
N SER A 62 7.19 8.14 2.17
CA SER A 62 6.35 7.15 1.51
C SER A 62 5.56 6.37 2.57
N PRO A 63 4.53 7.00 3.17
CA PRO A 63 3.85 6.42 4.33
C PRO A 63 3.27 5.04 4.04
N GLY A 64 3.53 4.08 4.92
CA GLY A 64 3.00 2.72 4.80
C GLY A 64 3.72 1.83 3.77
N LYS A 65 4.78 2.32 3.12
CA LYS A 65 5.62 1.47 2.25
C LYS A 65 6.60 0.64 3.05
N TYR A 66 7.16 1.19 4.12
CA TYR A 66 8.13 0.51 4.98
C TYR A 66 7.46 0.13 6.29
N ASP A 67 7.48 -1.15 6.64
CA ASP A 67 6.85 -1.69 7.83
C ASP A 67 7.67 -2.83 8.43
N THR A 68 7.27 -3.30 9.59
CA THR A 68 7.86 -4.47 10.23
C THR A 68 7.50 -5.73 9.44
N PHE A 69 8.31 -6.80 9.54
CA PHE A 69 7.99 -8.08 8.88
C PHE A 69 6.58 -8.62 9.20
N LEU A 70 6.02 -8.30 10.36
CA LEU A 70 4.71 -8.80 10.78
C LEU A 70 3.55 -8.07 10.08
N ASN A 71 3.77 -6.82 9.66
CA ASN A 71 2.75 -5.98 9.04
C ASN A 71 3.00 -5.74 7.55
N PHE A 72 4.15 -6.14 7.03
CA PHE A 72 4.54 -5.87 5.66
C PHE A 72 3.70 -6.70 4.67
N THR A 73 3.14 -6.01 3.67
CA THR A 73 2.52 -6.64 2.49
C THR A 73 3.37 -6.38 1.25
N ALA A 74 3.59 -7.42 0.44
CA ALA A 74 4.35 -7.30 -0.82
C ALA A 74 3.59 -6.56 -1.93
N TYR A 75 2.35 -6.14 -1.66
CA TYR A 75 1.46 -5.46 -2.58
C TYR A 75 0.67 -4.37 -1.87
N ASP A 76 0.25 -3.36 -2.64
CA ASP A 76 -0.79 -2.41 -2.28
C ASP A 76 -2.13 -2.85 -2.88
N ILE A 77 -3.22 -2.53 -2.20
CA ILE A 77 -4.57 -2.65 -2.73
C ILE A 77 -5.06 -1.25 -3.04
N VAL A 78 -5.26 -0.94 -4.32
CA VAL A 78 -5.85 0.31 -4.78
C VAL A 78 -7.33 0.07 -5.05
N GLU A 79 -8.19 0.70 -4.27
CA GLU A 79 -9.63 0.68 -4.52
C GLU A 79 -10.00 1.67 -5.62
N LEU A 80 -10.87 1.25 -6.52
CA LEU A 80 -11.29 1.99 -7.70
C LEU A 80 -12.75 2.35 -7.57
N ASP A 81 -13.10 3.62 -7.78
CA ASP A 81 -14.51 4.02 -7.85
C ASP A 81 -15.14 3.71 -9.21
N THR A 82 -14.32 3.73 -10.26
CA THR A 82 -14.76 3.53 -11.64
C THR A 82 -13.79 2.66 -12.40
N PHE A 83 -14.30 1.84 -13.30
CA PHE A 83 -13.52 1.10 -14.28
C PHE A 83 -14.38 0.79 -15.51
N ASP A 84 -13.72 0.55 -16.63
CA ASP A 84 -14.38 0.18 -17.88
C ASP A 84 -14.19 -1.32 -18.14
N ALA A 85 -15.27 -2.08 -18.26
CA ALA A 85 -15.22 -3.46 -18.70
C ALA A 85 -15.31 -3.52 -20.23
N ILE A 86 -14.30 -4.12 -20.85
CA ILE A 86 -14.33 -4.47 -22.28
C ILE A 86 -15.00 -5.83 -22.38
N ARG A 87 -16.23 -5.83 -22.90
CA ARG A 87 -17.02 -7.03 -23.15
C ARG A 87 -16.88 -7.45 -24.59
N VAL A 88 -16.76 -8.75 -24.85
CA VAL A 88 -16.72 -9.33 -26.20
C VAL A 88 -17.97 -10.17 -26.43
N THR A 89 -18.62 -9.97 -27.57
CA THR A 89 -19.77 -10.80 -27.98
C THR A 89 -19.29 -12.10 -28.64
N PRO A 90 -20.15 -13.12 -28.82
CA PRO A 90 -19.81 -14.32 -29.58
C PRO A 90 -19.29 -14.05 -31.00
N ALA A 91 -19.66 -12.90 -31.60
CA ALA A 91 -19.18 -12.46 -32.91
C ALA A 91 -17.79 -11.79 -32.86
N GLY A 92 -17.16 -11.69 -31.68
CA GLY A 92 -15.86 -11.05 -31.50
C GLY A 92 -15.90 -9.53 -31.43
N VAL A 93 -17.09 -8.92 -31.33
CA VAL A 93 -17.21 -7.46 -31.25
C VAL A 93 -16.95 -7.00 -29.82
N GLU A 94 -15.93 -6.16 -29.63
CA GLU A 94 -15.64 -5.52 -28.35
C GLU A 94 -16.60 -4.35 -28.08
N LYS A 95 -17.14 -4.28 -26.87
CA LYS A 95 -17.99 -3.20 -26.36
C LYS A 95 -17.49 -2.77 -24.99
N VAL A 96 -17.29 -1.48 -24.82
CA VAL A 96 -16.87 -0.90 -23.53
C VAL A 96 -18.11 -0.55 -22.70
N VAL A 97 -18.13 -0.98 -21.44
CA VAL A 97 -19.17 -0.65 -20.47
C VAL A 97 -18.52 -0.13 -19.20
N THR A 98 -18.79 1.13 -18.86
CA THR A 98 -18.30 1.77 -17.65
C THR A 98 -19.12 1.36 -16.44
N TYR A 99 -18.44 0.95 -15.38
CA TYR A 99 -19.02 0.64 -14.08
C TYR A 99 -18.57 1.67 -13.06
N THR A 100 -19.53 2.18 -12.30
CA THR A 100 -19.30 3.19 -11.26
C THR A 100 -19.83 2.69 -9.93
N ARG A 101 -19.05 2.90 -8.86
CA ARG A 101 -19.46 2.66 -7.49
C ARG A 101 -20.27 3.87 -6.98
N PRO A 102 -21.48 3.66 -6.43
CA PRO A 102 -22.22 4.75 -5.83
C PRO A 102 -21.49 5.23 -4.56
N THR A 103 -21.27 6.54 -4.45
CA THR A 103 -20.49 7.21 -3.39
C THR A 103 -21.06 7.03 -1.96
N ARG A 104 -22.25 6.42 -1.81
CA ARG A 104 -22.97 6.27 -0.54
C ARG A 104 -22.79 4.91 0.14
N ALA A 105 -21.77 4.13 -0.20
CA ALA A 105 -21.48 2.92 0.56
C ALA A 105 -21.24 3.29 2.03
N ARG A 106 -21.94 2.63 2.96
CA ARG A 106 -21.78 2.84 4.40
C ARG A 106 -20.29 2.65 4.76
N ARG A 107 -19.71 3.66 5.40
CA ARG A 107 -18.33 3.65 5.91
C ARG A 107 -18.10 2.36 6.72
N GLY A 108 -17.20 1.50 6.26
CA GLY A 108 -16.86 0.23 6.92
C GLY A 108 -17.55 -1.02 6.38
N SER A 109 -18.42 -0.92 5.37
CA SER A 109 -18.91 -2.10 4.65
C SER A 109 -17.81 -2.68 3.76
N GLU A 110 -17.57 -3.98 3.85
CA GLU A 110 -16.74 -4.71 2.89
C GLU A 110 -17.34 -4.55 1.49
N TYR A 111 -16.57 -3.99 0.57
CA TYR A 111 -17.03 -3.74 -0.81
C TYR A 111 -17.27 -5.06 -1.53
N ARG A 112 -18.43 -5.15 -2.18
CA ARG A 112 -18.81 -6.32 -2.97
C ARG A 112 -18.77 -5.97 -4.45
N THR A 113 -18.44 -6.93 -5.29
CA THR A 113 -18.50 -6.79 -6.75
C THR A 113 -19.88 -6.29 -7.23
N SER A 114 -20.96 -6.65 -6.52
CA SER A 114 -22.34 -6.22 -6.82
C SER A 114 -22.58 -4.71 -6.69
N ASP A 115 -21.70 -3.98 -5.99
CA ASP A 115 -21.87 -2.55 -5.72
C ASP A 115 -21.57 -1.69 -6.95
N TYR A 116 -20.80 -2.21 -7.90
CA TYR A 116 -20.48 -1.53 -9.15
C TYR A 116 -21.63 -1.67 -10.13
N LYS A 117 -22.16 -0.53 -10.58
CA LYS A 117 -23.30 -0.47 -11.49
C LYS A 117 -22.96 0.21 -12.79
N ASP A 118 -23.52 -0.29 -13.89
CA ASP A 118 -23.45 0.39 -15.18
C ASP A 118 -24.42 1.58 -15.24
N ALA A 119 -24.45 2.27 -16.38
CA ALA A 119 -25.38 3.37 -16.63
C ALA A 119 -26.88 2.97 -16.54
N LYS A 120 -27.19 1.68 -16.66
CA LYS A 120 -28.55 1.13 -16.55
C LYS A 120 -28.89 0.69 -15.12
N GLY A 121 -27.95 0.83 -14.17
CA GLY A 121 -28.10 0.39 -12.79
C GLY A 121 -27.92 -1.12 -12.59
N LEU A 122 -27.46 -1.84 -13.60
CA LEU A 122 -27.17 -3.28 -13.53
C LEU A 122 -25.83 -3.48 -12.84
N SER A 123 -25.80 -4.39 -11.88
CA SER A 123 -24.56 -4.77 -11.19
C SER A 123 -23.57 -5.40 -12.16
N PHE A 124 -22.28 -5.25 -11.87
CA PHE A 124 -21.23 -5.93 -12.60
C PHE A 124 -21.46 -7.45 -12.59
N ASN A 125 -21.45 -8.03 -13.79
CA ASN A 125 -21.48 -9.46 -14.00
C ASN A 125 -20.41 -9.80 -15.05
N ARG A 126 -19.63 -10.85 -14.78
CA ARG A 126 -18.53 -11.26 -15.65
C ARG A 126 -19.01 -11.73 -17.02
N SER A 127 -20.15 -12.41 -17.08
CA SER A 127 -20.73 -12.95 -18.31
C SER A 127 -22.24 -12.79 -18.29
N ASP A 128 -22.79 -12.32 -19.40
CA ASP A 128 -24.22 -12.37 -19.68
C ASP A 128 -24.48 -13.24 -20.92
N THR A 129 -25.74 -13.34 -21.33
CA THR A 129 -26.16 -14.15 -22.48
C THR A 129 -25.48 -13.73 -23.79
N ASP A 130 -25.14 -12.44 -23.91
CA ASP A 130 -24.72 -11.84 -25.17
C ASP A 130 -23.23 -11.49 -25.21
N SER A 131 -22.53 -11.51 -24.07
CA SER A 131 -21.16 -11.02 -23.93
C SER A 131 -20.43 -11.52 -22.69
N MET A 132 -19.09 -11.51 -22.75
CA MET A 132 -18.21 -11.79 -21.61
C MET A 132 -17.17 -10.68 -21.43
N VAL A 133 -16.74 -10.41 -20.20
CA VAL A 133 -15.67 -9.45 -19.93
C VAL A 133 -14.32 -10.05 -20.33
N LEU A 134 -13.70 -9.50 -21.37
CA LEU A 134 -12.38 -9.88 -21.88
C LEU A 134 -11.26 -9.14 -21.15
N ALA A 135 -11.49 -7.88 -20.82
CA ALA A 135 -10.50 -7.04 -20.16
C ALA A 135 -11.18 -5.93 -19.34
N ILE A 136 -10.44 -5.38 -18.39
CA ILE A 136 -10.86 -4.25 -17.56
C ILE A 136 -9.85 -3.11 -17.80
N ARG A 137 -10.33 -1.92 -18.16
CA ARG A 137 -9.51 -0.71 -18.21
C ARG A 137 -9.71 0.09 -16.94
N VAL A 138 -8.60 0.50 -16.33
CA VAL A 138 -8.58 1.23 -15.08
C VAL A 138 -7.79 2.52 -15.28
N LYS A 139 -8.36 3.65 -14.83
CA LYS A 139 -7.64 4.92 -14.76
C LYS A 139 -7.14 5.13 -13.33
N LEU A 140 -5.81 5.15 -13.15
CA LEU A 140 -5.19 5.40 -11.86
C LEU A 140 -4.88 6.89 -11.67
N PRO A 141 -4.89 7.41 -10.42
CA PRO A 141 -4.35 8.72 -10.14
C PRO A 141 -2.86 8.71 -10.51
N ASN A 142 -2.42 9.68 -11.33
CA ASN A 142 -1.05 9.82 -11.86
C ASN A 142 -0.66 8.92 -13.03
N VAL A 143 -1.61 8.25 -13.70
CA VAL A 143 -1.35 7.58 -14.99
C VAL A 143 -2.25 8.22 -16.03
N GLU A 144 -1.64 8.80 -17.07
CA GLU A 144 -2.36 9.52 -18.14
C GLU A 144 -3.24 8.57 -18.95
N GLU A 145 -2.68 7.42 -19.34
CA GLU A 145 -3.37 6.40 -20.12
C GLU A 145 -4.05 5.34 -19.22
N PRO A 146 -5.28 4.92 -19.54
CA PRO A 146 -5.92 3.80 -18.85
C PRO A 146 -5.14 2.50 -19.02
N ILE A 147 -4.87 1.84 -17.91
CA ILE A 147 -4.20 0.54 -17.90
C ILE A 147 -5.20 -0.54 -18.28
N ARG A 148 -4.84 -1.41 -19.24
CA ARG A 148 -5.66 -2.58 -19.63
C ARG A 148 -5.22 -3.82 -18.85
N LEU A 149 -6.14 -4.39 -18.09
CA LEU A 149 -6.01 -5.67 -17.41
C LEU A 149 -6.72 -6.73 -18.26
N GLN A 150 -5.97 -7.65 -18.85
CA GLN A 150 -6.50 -8.73 -19.66
C GLN A 150 -6.81 -9.94 -18.80
N ALA A 151 -7.95 -10.56 -19.05
CA ALA A 151 -8.32 -11.79 -18.37
C ALA A 151 -7.32 -12.92 -18.73
N VAL A 152 -6.81 -13.63 -17.71
CA VAL A 152 -5.82 -14.72 -17.84
C VAL A 152 -6.52 -16.06 -18.13
N ASP A 153 -6.02 -16.84 -19.08
CA ASP A 153 -6.56 -18.19 -19.40
C ASP A 153 -8.03 -18.23 -19.83
N VAL A 154 -8.56 -17.14 -20.38
CA VAL A 154 -9.95 -17.12 -20.90
C VAL A 154 -10.12 -18.12 -22.03
N GLU A 155 -9.08 -18.33 -22.82
CA GLU A 155 -9.08 -19.19 -24.00
C GLU A 155 -8.35 -20.50 -23.71
N LYS A 156 -9.10 -21.61 -23.68
CA LYS A 156 -8.50 -22.94 -23.80
C LYS A 156 -8.78 -23.49 -25.20
N LYS A 157 -7.73 -23.89 -25.89
CA LYS A 157 -7.89 -24.65 -27.14
C LYS A 157 -8.20 -26.10 -26.78
N ASP A 158 -9.31 -26.61 -27.27
CA ASP A 158 -9.60 -28.04 -27.23
C ASP A 158 -8.58 -28.82 -28.07
N ALA A 159 -8.57 -30.16 -27.94
CA ALA A 159 -7.81 -31.06 -28.79
C ALA A 159 -8.09 -30.88 -30.30
N THR A 160 -9.22 -30.25 -30.67
CA THR A 160 -9.61 -29.92 -32.05
C THR A 160 -9.14 -28.54 -32.52
N GLY A 161 -8.43 -27.79 -31.68
CA GLY A 161 -8.01 -26.42 -31.97
C GLY A 161 -9.11 -25.37 -31.83
N LYS A 162 -10.35 -25.76 -31.51
CA LYS A 162 -11.44 -24.83 -31.24
C LYS A 162 -11.21 -24.14 -29.90
N VAL A 163 -11.27 -22.81 -29.89
CA VAL A 163 -11.18 -22.01 -28.66
C VAL A 163 -12.48 -22.18 -27.88
N ARG A 164 -12.37 -22.67 -26.64
CA ARG A 164 -13.43 -22.66 -25.64
C ARG A 164 -13.10 -21.70 -24.53
N TYR A 165 -14.13 -20.96 -24.12
CA TYR A 165 -14.04 -20.06 -22.98
C TYR A 165 -14.35 -20.82 -21.68
N VAL A 166 -13.53 -20.62 -20.64
CA VAL A 166 -13.72 -21.29 -19.34
C VAL A 166 -14.57 -20.42 -18.42
N PHE A 167 -15.78 -20.87 -18.11
CA PHE A 167 -16.77 -20.07 -17.38
C PHE A 167 -16.89 -20.39 -15.89
N ASN A 168 -16.18 -21.38 -15.34
CA ASN A 168 -16.46 -21.86 -13.97
C ASN A 168 -15.31 -21.68 -12.98
N THR A 169 -14.23 -21.01 -13.38
CA THR A 169 -13.10 -20.70 -12.50
C THR A 169 -13.11 -19.22 -12.14
N PRO A 170 -12.68 -18.83 -10.93
CA PRO A 170 -12.40 -17.43 -10.62
C PRO A 170 -11.45 -16.85 -11.66
N GLN A 171 -11.81 -15.70 -12.22
CA GLN A 171 -11.07 -15.06 -13.30
C GLN A 171 -10.08 -14.04 -12.72
N GLU A 172 -8.80 -14.21 -13.03
CA GLU A 172 -7.77 -13.20 -12.79
C GLU A 172 -7.66 -12.29 -14.03
N TYR A 173 -7.52 -10.99 -13.81
CA TYR A 173 -7.19 -10.00 -14.82
C TYR A 173 -5.79 -9.46 -14.52
N ARG A 174 -4.88 -9.53 -15.49
CA ARG A 174 -3.48 -9.10 -15.37
C ARG A 174 -3.16 -7.98 -16.34
N GLU A 175 -2.41 -6.99 -15.88
CA GLU A 175 -1.93 -5.88 -16.69
C GLU A 175 -1.13 -6.34 -17.91
N VAL A 176 -1.47 -5.83 -19.09
CA VAL A 176 -0.72 -6.11 -20.33
C VAL A 176 0.64 -5.42 -20.23
N GLY A 177 1.71 -6.22 -20.16
CA GLY A 177 3.08 -5.72 -20.02
C GLY A 177 3.46 -5.25 -18.61
N GLY A 178 2.62 -5.52 -17.61
CA GLY A 178 2.86 -5.16 -16.22
C GLY A 178 2.58 -6.29 -15.25
N ASN A 179 2.65 -5.97 -13.95
CA ASN A 179 2.53 -6.95 -12.86
C ASN A 179 1.30 -6.70 -11.96
N ARG A 180 0.44 -5.74 -12.30
CA ARG A 180 -0.79 -5.47 -11.54
C ARG A 180 -1.84 -6.51 -11.85
N THR A 181 -2.61 -6.90 -10.83
CA THR A 181 -3.67 -7.92 -10.97
C THR A 181 -4.96 -7.49 -10.29
N MET A 182 -6.08 -8.00 -10.80
CA MET A 182 -7.42 -7.82 -10.22
C MET A 182 -8.16 -9.14 -10.33
N MET A 183 -8.92 -9.52 -9.30
CA MET A 183 -9.72 -10.75 -9.30
C MET A 183 -11.20 -10.43 -9.54
N ASP A 184 -11.94 -11.34 -10.18
CA ASP A 184 -13.38 -11.16 -10.44
C ASP A 184 -14.24 -11.10 -9.15
N GLN A 185 -13.85 -11.80 -8.09
CA GLN A 185 -14.54 -11.79 -6.80
C GLN A 185 -14.36 -10.48 -6.05
N THR A 186 -13.33 -9.70 -6.40
CA THR A 186 -12.98 -8.44 -5.74
C THR A 186 -12.77 -7.33 -6.78
N VAL A 187 -13.68 -7.25 -7.76
CA VAL A 187 -13.61 -6.23 -8.82
C VAL A 187 -13.56 -4.84 -8.21
N GLY A 188 -12.69 -4.00 -8.76
CA GLY A 188 -12.42 -2.67 -8.24
C GLY A 188 -11.35 -2.63 -7.14
N LYS A 189 -10.77 -3.77 -6.73
CA LYS A 189 -9.53 -3.82 -5.94
C LYS A 189 -8.36 -4.22 -6.84
N LEU A 190 -7.51 -3.25 -7.16
CA LEU A 190 -6.30 -3.48 -7.95
C LEU A 190 -5.13 -3.80 -7.03
N ILE A 191 -4.53 -4.98 -7.20
CA ILE A 191 -3.34 -5.42 -6.48
C ILE A 191 -2.12 -4.90 -7.25
N VAL A 192 -1.33 -4.04 -6.60
CA VAL A 192 -0.13 -3.42 -7.17
C VAL A 192 1.11 -3.94 -6.43
N PRO A 193 1.98 -4.74 -7.07
CA PRO A 193 3.16 -5.30 -6.40
C PRO A 193 4.20 -4.22 -6.06
N LYS A 194 4.83 -4.34 -4.89
CA LYS A 194 5.85 -3.42 -4.34
C LYS A 194 7.28 -3.95 -4.53
N GLY A 195 7.68 -4.28 -5.76
CA GLY A 195 8.94 -4.99 -6.02
C GLY A 195 10.17 -4.38 -5.35
N GLY A 196 10.46 -3.10 -5.57
CA GLY A 196 11.63 -2.43 -4.98
C GLY A 196 11.52 -2.22 -3.46
N THR A 197 10.31 -2.00 -2.96
CA THR A 197 10.08 -1.73 -1.52
C THR A 197 10.31 -2.98 -0.68
N LEU A 198 9.98 -4.17 -1.19
CA LEU A 198 10.20 -5.44 -0.48
C LEU A 198 11.66 -5.60 -0.05
N PHE A 199 12.60 -5.36 -0.96
CA PHE A 199 14.03 -5.50 -0.68
C PHE A 199 14.50 -4.52 0.39
N VAL A 200 14.13 -3.25 0.27
CA VAL A 200 14.49 -2.22 1.26
C VAL A 200 13.89 -2.56 2.62
N ASN A 201 12.65 -3.03 2.64
CA ASN A 201 11.98 -3.40 3.89
C ASN A 201 12.65 -4.59 4.58
N LEU A 202 13.01 -5.62 3.82
CA LEU A 202 13.78 -6.77 4.30
C LEU A 202 15.13 -6.33 4.86
N LEU A 203 15.84 -5.44 4.16
CA LEU A 203 17.12 -4.89 4.59
C LEU A 203 17.01 -4.10 5.90
N LEU A 204 15.99 -3.22 6.03
CA LEU A 204 15.77 -2.44 7.25
C LEU A 204 15.52 -3.35 8.45
N ASN A 205 14.63 -4.34 8.29
CA ASN A 205 14.34 -5.25 9.39
C ASN A 205 15.56 -6.12 9.75
N LEU A 206 16.33 -6.63 8.77
CA LEU A 206 17.56 -7.38 9.05
C LEU A 206 18.61 -6.51 9.75
N LEU A 207 18.83 -5.29 9.24
CA LEU A 207 19.81 -4.36 9.80
C LEU A 207 19.46 -3.99 11.24
N GLN A 208 18.18 -3.86 11.59
CA GLN A 208 17.75 -3.64 12.96
C GLN A 208 18.26 -4.72 13.93
N TYR A 209 18.16 -6.01 13.58
CA TYR A 209 18.67 -7.09 14.43
C TYR A 209 20.21 -7.10 14.49
N LEU A 210 20.87 -6.87 13.36
CA LEU A 210 22.33 -6.79 13.29
C LEU A 210 22.87 -5.62 14.12
N LEU A 211 22.19 -4.47 14.11
CA LEU A 211 22.57 -3.30 14.91
C LEU A 211 22.33 -3.55 16.40
N TRP A 212 21.21 -4.14 16.80
CA TRP A 212 21.01 -4.55 18.19
C TRP A 212 22.12 -5.48 18.67
N MET A 213 22.47 -6.49 17.87
CA MET A 213 23.56 -7.41 18.16
C MET A 213 24.91 -6.67 18.30
N ALA A 214 25.24 -5.82 17.33
CA ALA A 214 26.48 -5.04 17.31
C ALA A 214 26.57 -4.03 18.46
N VAL A 215 25.44 -3.53 18.96
CA VAL A 215 25.37 -2.60 20.10
C VAL A 215 25.46 -3.34 21.42
N LEU A 216 24.73 -4.44 21.58
CA LEU A 216 24.67 -5.20 22.83
C LEU A 216 25.97 -5.94 23.12
N TRP A 217 26.64 -6.45 22.10
CA TRP A 217 27.91 -7.17 22.25
C TRP A 217 28.97 -6.34 23.03
N PRO A 218 29.37 -5.13 22.61
CA PRO A 218 30.36 -4.35 23.34
C PRO A 218 29.83 -3.80 24.67
N ILE A 219 28.54 -3.48 24.79
CA ILE A 219 27.96 -2.95 26.04
C ILE A 219 28.05 -4.00 27.14
N LEU A 220 27.65 -5.22 26.82
CA LEU A 220 27.45 -6.24 27.82
C LEU A 220 28.72 -7.05 28.11
N ARG A 221 29.73 -7.01 27.22
CA ARG A 221 30.94 -7.87 27.28
C ARG A 221 30.62 -9.37 27.30
N TYR A 222 29.42 -9.75 26.88
CA TYR A 222 28.95 -11.12 27.00
C TYR A 222 29.57 -12.04 25.95
N GLU A 223 29.46 -13.35 26.21
CA GLU A 223 29.52 -14.34 25.16
C GLU A 223 28.48 -14.02 24.08
N PHE A 224 28.86 -14.29 22.83
CA PHE A 224 28.08 -14.01 21.62
C PHE A 224 26.58 -14.37 21.79
N TRP A 225 26.27 -15.49 22.45
CA TRP A 225 24.89 -15.96 22.64
C TRP A 225 23.99 -15.02 23.43
N HIS A 226 24.50 -14.33 24.45
CA HIS A 226 23.66 -13.41 25.22
C HIS A 226 23.35 -12.14 24.42
N ALA A 227 24.34 -11.63 23.66
CA ALA A 227 24.11 -10.53 22.75
C ALA A 227 23.08 -10.92 21.68
N PHE A 228 23.16 -12.16 21.17
CA PHE A 228 22.22 -12.68 20.19
C PHE A 228 20.79 -12.78 20.74
N CYS A 229 20.62 -13.41 21.91
CA CYS A 229 19.31 -13.50 22.57
C CYS A 229 18.75 -12.11 22.92
N GLY A 230 19.59 -11.22 23.44
CA GLY A 230 19.21 -9.84 23.74
C GLY A 230 18.80 -9.07 22.47
N ALA A 231 19.49 -9.28 21.36
CA ALA A 231 19.16 -8.67 20.08
C ALA A 231 17.83 -9.17 19.52
N ILE A 232 17.51 -10.46 19.70
CA ILE A 232 16.19 -11.00 19.37
C ILE A 232 15.11 -10.34 20.22
N ILE A 233 15.28 -10.30 21.55
CA ILE A 233 14.27 -9.76 22.48
C ILE A 233 14.03 -8.27 22.21
N LEU A 234 15.10 -7.46 22.18
CA LEU A 234 14.98 -6.02 21.95
C LEU A 234 14.60 -5.69 20.51
N GLY A 235 15.05 -6.50 19.54
CA GLY A 235 14.63 -6.41 18.15
C GLY A 235 13.13 -6.62 18.01
N LEU A 236 12.59 -7.69 18.60
CA LEU A 236 11.15 -7.97 18.64
C LEU A 236 10.38 -6.88 19.40
N ALA A 237 10.86 -6.43 20.54
CA ALA A 237 10.22 -5.34 21.29
C ALA A 237 10.15 -4.05 20.47
N THR A 238 11.24 -3.71 19.77
CA THR A 238 11.26 -2.56 18.87
C THR A 238 10.30 -2.77 17.69
N MET A 239 10.20 -3.98 17.16
CA MET A 239 9.35 -4.30 16.03
C MET A 239 7.85 -4.32 16.39
N LEU A 240 7.50 -4.80 17.58
CA LEU A 240 6.11 -4.93 18.02
C LEU A 240 5.56 -3.62 18.61
N ILE A 241 6.43 -2.83 19.24
CA ILE A 241 6.02 -1.64 20.00
C ILE A 241 6.65 -0.38 19.42
N GLY A 242 7.99 -0.35 19.34
CA GLY A 242 8.73 0.86 18.96
C GLY A 242 8.40 1.38 17.56
N VAL A 243 8.55 0.54 16.53
CA VAL A 243 8.34 0.90 15.12
C VAL A 243 6.87 1.22 14.84
N PRO A 244 5.86 0.44 15.27
CA PRO A 244 4.45 0.80 15.06
C PRO A 244 4.08 2.15 15.67
N VAL A 245 4.54 2.44 16.90
CA VAL A 245 4.32 3.75 17.55
C VAL A 245 5.01 4.87 16.78
N LEU A 246 6.25 4.64 16.36
CA LEU A 246 7.05 5.61 15.61
C LEU A 246 6.42 5.96 14.26
N LEU A 247 6.03 4.94 13.48
CA LEU A 247 5.49 5.09 12.12
C LEU A 247 4.00 5.47 12.11
N GLY A 248 3.24 5.12 13.15
CA GLY A 248 1.82 5.44 13.25
C GLY A 248 1.53 6.93 13.10
N SER A 249 2.43 7.79 13.58
CA SER A 249 2.33 9.25 13.44
C SER A 249 2.27 9.75 11.99
N ASN A 250 2.93 9.07 11.05
CA ASN A 250 2.94 9.46 9.63
C ASN A 250 1.68 8.98 8.87
N ARG A 251 1.02 7.93 9.36
CA ARG A 251 -0.05 7.22 8.63
C ARG A 251 -1.44 7.84 8.82
N VAL A 252 -1.62 8.63 9.88
CA VAL A 252 -2.88 9.36 10.16
C VAL A 252 -3.18 10.40 9.07
N GLU A 253 -2.16 10.92 8.38
CA GLU A 253 -2.35 11.95 7.35
C GLU A 253 -2.81 11.37 6.01
N THR A 254 -2.34 10.19 5.61
CA THR A 254 -2.67 9.55 4.33
C THR A 254 -4.06 8.91 4.27
N THR A 255 -4.72 8.70 5.42
CA THR A 255 -6.09 8.16 5.46
C THR A 255 -7.16 9.22 5.30
N LYS A 256 -6.80 10.52 5.21
CA LYS A 256 -7.75 11.54 4.76
C LYS A 256 -7.95 11.36 3.25
N PRO A 257 -9.14 10.96 2.79
CA PRO A 257 -9.40 10.88 1.36
C PRO A 257 -9.14 12.25 0.76
N THR A 258 -8.36 12.29 -0.32
CA THR A 258 -8.25 13.49 -1.15
C THR A 258 -9.66 13.99 -1.40
N PRO A 259 -9.98 15.26 -1.07
CA PRO A 259 -11.30 15.80 -1.39
C PRO A 259 -11.58 15.47 -2.84
N PRO A 260 -12.80 15.00 -3.19
CA PRO A 260 -13.15 14.78 -4.58
C PRO A 260 -12.70 16.01 -5.37
N PRO A 261 -12.03 15.85 -6.53
CA PRO A 261 -11.55 16.97 -7.31
C PRO A 261 -12.70 17.96 -7.37
N ALA A 262 -12.48 19.15 -6.78
CA ALA A 262 -13.52 20.15 -6.63
C ALA A 262 -14.20 20.21 -7.98
N GLN A 263 -15.46 19.76 -8.05
CA GLN A 263 -16.16 19.66 -9.31
C GLN A 263 -16.00 21.04 -9.92
N GLU A 264 -15.18 21.13 -10.97
CA GLU A 264 -15.00 22.34 -11.73
C GLU A 264 -16.42 22.61 -12.17
N LYS A 265 -17.09 23.54 -11.50
CA LYS A 265 -18.43 23.97 -11.85
C LYS A 265 -18.26 24.34 -13.29
N THR A 266 -18.73 23.46 -14.16
CA THR A 266 -18.88 23.76 -15.56
C THR A 266 -19.90 24.86 -15.52
N GLU A 267 -19.40 26.08 -15.49
CA GLU A 267 -20.17 27.30 -15.52
C GLU A 267 -20.83 27.22 -16.88
N THR A 268 -22.04 26.65 -16.87
CA THR A 268 -22.96 26.65 -17.98
C THR A 268 -23.25 28.11 -18.24
N THR A 269 -22.36 28.72 -19.02
CA THR A 269 -22.61 30.00 -19.66
C THR A 269 -23.92 29.80 -20.39
N PRO A 270 -25.02 30.44 -19.96
CA PRO A 270 -26.30 30.27 -20.63
C PRO A 270 -26.07 30.66 -22.09
N ALA A 271 -26.41 29.76 -23.00
CA ALA A 271 -26.35 30.00 -24.43
C ALA A 271 -27.05 31.34 -24.69
N ALA A 272 -26.26 32.35 -25.09
CA ALA A 272 -26.82 33.62 -25.51
C ALA A 272 -27.73 33.31 -26.69
N VAL A 273 -29.05 33.37 -26.44
CA VAL A 273 -30.09 33.27 -27.45
C VAL A 273 -29.84 34.41 -28.44
N ARG A 274 -29.16 34.10 -29.55
CA ARG A 274 -29.08 35.00 -30.70
C ARG A 274 -30.50 35.08 -31.27
N LEU A 275 -31.22 36.13 -30.90
CA LEU A 275 -32.45 36.54 -31.56
C LEU A 275 -32.12 36.79 -33.03
N ILE A 276 -32.68 35.96 -33.91
CA ILE A 276 -32.65 36.16 -35.35
C ILE A 276 -33.53 37.40 -35.63
N PRO A 277 -33.01 38.49 -36.20
CA PRO A 277 -33.85 39.61 -36.59
C PRO A 277 -34.76 39.18 -37.73
N THR A 278 -36.07 39.15 -37.47
CA THR A 278 -37.11 39.06 -38.48
C THR A 278 -37.09 40.34 -39.31
N MET A 279 -36.55 40.28 -40.53
CA MET A 279 -36.76 41.33 -41.54
C MET A 279 -38.22 41.25 -42.02
N GLY A 280 -39.06 42.08 -41.41
CA GLY A 280 -40.31 42.51 -42.00
C GLY A 280 -40.08 43.54 -43.10
N GLU A 281 -40.61 43.22 -44.28
CA GLU A 281 -41.62 44.05 -44.94
C GLU A 281 -41.24 45.50 -45.26
N ARG A 282 -40.89 45.75 -46.54
CA ARG A 282 -41.30 46.98 -47.24
C ARG A 282 -41.67 46.67 -48.69
N ALA A 283 -42.76 47.34 -49.07
CA ALA A 283 -43.52 47.27 -50.31
C ALA A 283 -42.74 47.69 -51.57
#